data_AF-A0A2T6INA2-F1
#
_entry.id   AF-A0A2T6INA2-F1
#
_cell.length_a   1.000
_cell.length_b   1.000
_cell.length_c   1.000
_cell.angle_alpha   90.00
_cell.angle_beta   90.00
_cell.angle_gamma   90.00
#
_symmetry.space_group_name_H-M   'P 1'
#
loop_
_entity.id
_entity.type
_entity.pdbx_description
1 polymer ?
#
loop_
_entity_poly.entity_id
_entity_poly.type
_entity_poly.pdbx_seq_one_letter_code
_entity_poly.pdbx_strand_id
1 'polypeptide(L)'
;MPKRKLCGDSSGVPAPLEAAAEETERTTACRGASEGAACSERNAGASGFGGERGEERDGRNGEKQWRERSRRRCGKRRKEQTHDGDRGKEEEGKAMPYAPLIYENAAFEEYYKAQKICPPQEWNMFMACIKTSLPASVRVNRSAPLWKSTVDLLKQLSTKEKDEAGLEESLQPLTWMPHEVGWQWNTVCKVRLRRDDSFKRIRRHLMNEDYRGGLTRQEAVSMLPVLFLDVRPEHRILDMCASPGSKTTQILDMLQWHAVNSLQDGANSQALPGLGPPTGFVIANDVDAQRTQTLAHQCMKVASPAIAISCSDASLFPLTLPDGPTGETRLQFDRILADVPCSGDGTMRKNGDLWRKWSAGGSLSLHSIQLGILHRGLQLLRVGGRLVYSTCSLSPLEDEAVIAAVLLQYGDAIELVPPPPLPGLRFSCGLFSWLVPVPEVKQRGREEEKGNDKTERSGGQEAEAQETAPVNGETGSAQKFFTSFAEVPEPLRGKV
;
A
#
# COMPACT_ATOMS: atom_id res chain seq x y z
N MET A 1 39.52 -8.89 -0.83
CA MET A 1 40.00 -10.00 -1.68
C MET A 1 39.84 -11.26 -0.85
N PRO A 2 38.96 -12.20 -1.24
CA PRO A 2 39.10 -12.96 -2.49
C PRO A 2 37.94 -12.76 -3.47
N LYS A 3 38.23 -13.08 -4.74
CA LYS A 3 37.39 -12.89 -5.92
C LYS A 3 36.34 -14.02 -6.02
N ARG A 4 35.05 -13.69 -6.16
CA ARG A 4 34.05 -14.63 -6.68
C ARG A 4 33.88 -14.42 -8.18
N LYS A 5 34.06 -15.53 -8.92
CA LYS A 5 33.90 -15.64 -10.37
C LYS A 5 32.43 -15.48 -10.75
N LEU A 6 32.17 -14.61 -11.72
CA LEU A 6 30.97 -14.62 -12.55
C LEU A 6 31.23 -15.55 -13.74
N CYS A 7 30.36 -16.54 -13.93
CA CYS A 7 30.08 -17.19 -15.22
C CYS A 7 28.59 -16.93 -15.45
N GLY A 8 28.09 -16.56 -16.62
CA GLY A 8 28.59 -16.73 -17.98
C GLY A 8 27.39 -17.18 -18.82
N ASP A 9 27.09 -16.45 -19.89
CA ASP A 9 26.00 -16.71 -20.81
C ASP A 9 26.01 -18.14 -21.36
N SER A 10 24.82 -18.75 -21.43
CA SER A 10 24.58 -19.83 -22.39
C SER A 10 23.11 -19.87 -22.81
N SER A 11 22.88 -19.42 -24.03
CA SER A 11 21.73 -19.76 -24.88
C SER A 11 21.57 -21.28 -24.99
N GLY A 12 20.40 -21.80 -24.65
CA GLY A 12 20.06 -23.21 -24.86
C GLY A 12 18.58 -23.45 -24.60
N VAL A 13 17.81 -23.62 -25.67
CA VAL A 13 16.43 -24.10 -25.65
C VAL A 13 16.41 -25.57 -25.21
N PRO A 14 15.41 -26.00 -24.41
CA PRO A 14 14.89 -27.35 -24.58
C PRO A 14 13.36 -27.37 -24.76
N ALA A 15 12.93 -28.20 -25.71
CA ALA A 15 11.56 -28.63 -25.96
C ALA A 15 11.17 -29.79 -25.00
N PRO A 16 9.88 -30.19 -24.93
CA PRO A 16 9.22 -30.62 -23.70
C PRO A 16 9.34 -32.11 -23.40
N LEU A 17 9.19 -32.48 -22.12
CA LEU A 17 9.00 -33.87 -21.68
C LEU A 17 7.74 -33.99 -20.82
N GLU A 18 6.97 -35.02 -21.17
CA GLU A 18 5.66 -35.42 -20.66
C GLU A 18 5.67 -35.93 -19.21
N ALA A 19 4.46 -35.97 -18.66
CA ALA A 19 4.11 -36.41 -17.32
C ALA A 19 4.37 -37.91 -17.07
N ALA A 20 4.69 -38.25 -15.81
CA ALA A 20 4.26 -39.50 -15.19
C ALA A 20 4.24 -39.33 -13.65
N ALA A 21 3.09 -39.64 -13.07
CA ALA A 21 2.86 -39.77 -11.64
C ALA A 21 3.34 -41.16 -11.17
N GLU A 22 3.85 -41.25 -9.94
CA GLU A 22 3.78 -42.49 -9.16
C GLU A 22 3.93 -42.19 -7.66
N GLU A 23 2.83 -42.41 -6.94
CA GLU A 23 2.78 -42.54 -5.48
C GLU A 23 3.34 -43.91 -5.09
N THR A 24 4.13 -43.97 -4.02
CA THR A 24 4.35 -45.22 -3.28
C THR A 24 4.18 -44.98 -1.79
N GLU A 25 3.07 -45.48 -1.25
CA GLU A 25 2.84 -45.73 0.16
C GLU A 25 3.86 -46.76 0.70
N ARG A 26 4.37 -46.51 1.90
CA ARG A 26 4.84 -47.59 2.80
C ARG A 26 4.26 -47.39 4.18
N THR A 27 3.33 -48.27 4.51
CA THR A 27 2.85 -48.57 5.84
C THR A 27 3.91 -49.34 6.63
N THR A 28 4.10 -49.03 7.91
CA THR A 28 4.51 -50.04 8.90
C THR A 28 4.00 -49.64 10.28
N ALA A 29 3.28 -50.58 10.87
CA ALA A 29 2.58 -50.49 12.14
C ALA A 29 3.53 -50.47 13.35
N CYS A 30 3.07 -49.89 14.46
CA CYS A 30 3.38 -50.40 15.79
C CYS A 30 2.21 -50.18 16.76
N ARG A 31 2.00 -51.21 17.58
CA ARG A 31 0.83 -51.51 18.40
C ARG A 31 0.86 -50.79 19.76
N GLY A 32 -0.34 -50.47 20.25
CA GLY A 32 -0.82 -50.85 21.59
C GLY A 32 -0.36 -50.02 22.80
N ALA A 33 -1.31 -49.36 23.46
CA ALA A 33 -1.77 -49.77 24.79
C ALA A 33 -2.97 -48.91 25.22
N SER A 34 -3.99 -49.61 25.72
CA SER A 34 -5.26 -49.16 26.27
C SER A 34 -5.13 -48.65 27.70
N GLU A 35 -6.04 -47.75 28.09
CA GLU A 35 -6.80 -47.66 29.36
C GLU A 35 -7.48 -46.27 29.35
N GLY A 36 -8.79 -46.05 29.50
CA GLY A 36 -9.87 -46.87 30.05
C GLY A 36 -10.50 -46.09 31.22
N ALA A 37 -11.55 -45.30 30.97
CA ALA A 37 -12.58 -44.96 31.97
C ALA A 37 -13.80 -44.26 31.32
N ALA A 38 -14.92 -44.99 31.30
CA ALA A 38 -16.30 -44.51 31.15
C ALA A 38 -16.67 -43.61 32.36
N CYS A 39 -17.71 -42.77 32.38
CA CYS A 39 -19.16 -43.03 32.23
C CYS A 39 -19.85 -41.63 32.37
N SER A 40 -20.79 -41.21 31.53
CA SER A 40 -22.27 -41.26 31.75
C SER A 40 -22.74 -40.51 33.02
N GLU A 41 -23.76 -39.64 33.13
CA GLU A 41 -25.05 -39.48 32.45
C GLU A 41 -25.68 -38.09 32.74
N ARG A 42 -26.54 -37.64 31.80
CA ARG A 42 -27.90 -37.08 31.90
C ARG A 42 -28.33 -36.04 32.97
N ASN A 43 -28.83 -34.91 32.42
CA ASN A 43 -30.16 -34.28 32.57
C ASN A 43 -30.89 -34.18 33.93
N ALA A 44 -31.24 -32.93 34.28
CA ALA A 44 -32.58 -32.36 34.57
C ALA A 44 -32.34 -31.05 35.37
N GLY A 45 -33.03 -29.92 35.24
CA GLY A 45 -34.40 -29.62 34.85
C GLY A 45 -35.11 -28.87 36.00
N ALA A 46 -35.93 -27.87 35.66
CA ALA A 46 -36.92 -27.14 36.51
C ALA A 46 -36.41 -25.83 37.19
N SER A 47 -36.90 -24.64 36.75
CA SER A 47 -38.08 -23.87 37.25
C SER A 47 -37.78 -23.11 38.55
N GLY A 48 -38.12 -21.85 38.82
CA GLY A 48 -39.13 -20.93 38.29
C GLY A 48 -39.74 -20.19 39.50
N PHE A 49 -39.98 -18.88 39.36
CA PHE A 49 -40.83 -18.00 40.18
C PHE A 49 -40.38 -17.48 41.57
N GLY A 50 -40.70 -16.20 41.82
CA GLY A 50 -41.11 -15.70 43.14
C GLY A 50 -40.35 -14.47 43.65
N GLY A 51 -40.66 -13.28 43.13
CA GLY A 51 -40.22 -12.01 43.72
C GLY A 51 -41.31 -11.44 44.63
N GLU A 52 -41.01 -11.33 45.93
CA GLU A 52 -41.76 -10.50 46.89
C GLU A 52 -40.85 -9.41 47.49
N ARG A 53 -41.49 -8.30 47.83
CA ARG A 53 -40.91 -7.02 48.24
C ARG A 53 -40.43 -7.07 49.68
N GLY A 54 -39.31 -6.39 49.94
CA GLY A 54 -38.90 -5.94 51.27
C GLY A 54 -38.08 -4.65 51.12
N GLU A 55 -38.55 -3.58 51.74
CA GLU A 55 -37.91 -2.26 51.79
C GLU A 55 -36.62 -2.31 52.63
N GLU A 56 -35.56 -1.63 52.19
CA GLU A 56 -34.54 -1.09 53.10
C GLU A 56 -33.81 0.11 52.48
N ARG A 57 -33.44 1.04 53.37
CA ARG A 57 -33.05 2.43 53.11
C ARG A 57 -31.54 2.61 52.83
N ASP A 58 -31.27 3.77 52.21
CA ASP A 58 -30.06 4.61 52.32
C ASP A 58 -28.71 4.19 51.72
N GLY A 59 -28.08 5.17 51.07
CA GLY A 59 -26.62 5.24 50.90
C GLY A 59 -26.07 5.03 49.49
N ARG A 60 -26.19 6.01 48.58
CA ARG A 60 -25.28 6.13 47.43
C ARG A 60 -24.70 7.53 47.34
N ASN A 61 -23.49 7.68 47.84
CA ASN A 61 -22.61 8.81 47.59
C ASN A 61 -21.23 8.24 47.23
N GLY A 62 -20.70 8.59 46.05
CA GLY A 62 -19.31 8.33 45.69
C GLY A 62 -19.07 7.50 44.43
N GLU A 63 -19.38 8.04 43.25
CA GLU A 63 -18.63 7.72 42.01
C GLU A 63 -19.00 8.69 40.85
N LYS A 64 -18.81 9.99 41.08
CA LYS A 64 -18.89 11.03 40.02
C LYS A 64 -17.79 12.09 40.15
N GLN A 65 -16.60 11.71 40.60
CA GLN A 65 -15.52 12.67 40.89
C GLN A 65 -14.20 12.41 40.16
N TRP A 66 -14.24 11.84 38.95
CA TRP A 66 -13.02 11.66 38.11
C TRP A 66 -13.12 12.13 36.65
N ARG A 67 -14.23 12.75 36.22
CA ARG A 67 -14.39 13.25 34.83
C ARG A 67 -14.31 14.77 34.64
N GLU A 68 -13.92 15.54 35.66
CA GLU A 68 -14.04 17.01 35.61
C GLU A 68 -12.73 17.81 35.82
N ARG A 69 -11.54 17.19 35.68
CA ARG A 69 -10.25 17.87 35.91
C ARG A 69 -9.32 18.11 34.72
N SER A 70 -9.65 17.75 33.48
CA SER A 70 -8.71 17.94 32.34
C SER A 70 -9.10 19.01 31.30
N ARG A 71 -10.14 19.83 31.55
CA ARG A 71 -10.58 20.89 30.61
C ARG A 71 -10.13 22.32 30.93
N ARG A 72 -9.13 22.52 31.81
CA ARG A 72 -8.64 23.86 32.16
C ARG A 72 -7.12 23.99 32.00
N ARG A 73 -6.65 24.11 30.75
CA ARG A 73 -5.40 24.83 30.40
C ARG A 73 -5.24 24.91 28.87
N CYS A 74 -5.89 25.88 28.24
CA CYS A 74 -5.28 26.69 27.17
C CYS A 74 -6.27 27.78 26.76
N GLY A 75 -6.10 28.99 27.27
CA GLY A 75 -6.80 30.17 26.82
C GLY A 75 -5.79 31.24 26.49
N LYS A 76 -5.70 31.67 25.23
CA LYS A 76 -5.29 33.02 24.86
C LYS A 76 -5.78 33.41 23.45
N ARG A 77 -6.80 34.28 23.49
CA ARG A 77 -7.07 35.47 22.64
C ARG A 77 -7.30 35.27 21.14
N ARG A 78 -8.58 35.30 20.75
CA ARG A 78 -9.06 35.78 19.44
C ARG A 78 -9.67 37.17 19.66
N LYS A 79 -9.16 38.18 18.96
CA LYS A 79 -9.69 39.56 18.96
C LYS A 79 -10.90 39.59 18.04
N GLU A 80 -12.04 40.01 18.57
CA GLU A 80 -13.21 40.43 17.82
C GLU A 80 -12.93 41.80 17.21
N GLN A 81 -13.17 41.93 15.90
CA GLN A 81 -13.49 43.19 15.26
C GLN A 81 -14.71 42.95 14.38
N THR A 82 -15.82 43.52 14.83
CA THR A 82 -17.05 43.76 14.10
C THR A 82 -16.79 44.68 12.92
N HIS A 83 -17.22 44.30 11.72
CA HIS A 83 -17.50 45.25 10.66
C HIS A 83 -18.82 44.87 10.00
N ASP A 84 -19.82 45.69 10.30
CA ASP A 84 -21.07 45.81 9.55
C ASP A 84 -20.74 46.27 8.13
N GLY A 85 -21.41 45.69 7.12
CA GLY A 85 -21.09 45.89 5.71
C GLY A 85 -21.92 45.00 4.79
N ASP A 86 -23.12 45.47 4.51
CA ASP A 86 -24.02 45.06 3.42
C ASP A 86 -23.26 44.72 2.12
N ARG A 87 -23.33 43.46 1.66
CA ARG A 87 -22.97 43.03 0.30
C ARG A 87 -23.83 41.84 -0.14
N GLY A 88 -24.73 42.13 -1.07
CA GLY A 88 -25.04 41.37 -2.29
C GLY A 88 -25.17 39.85 -2.19
N LYS A 89 -26.37 39.35 -2.50
CA LYS A 89 -26.61 37.97 -2.92
C LYS A 89 -25.64 37.61 -4.06
N GLU A 90 -24.59 36.85 -3.76
CA GLU A 90 -23.81 36.17 -4.80
C GLU A 90 -24.58 34.95 -5.26
N GLU A 91 -25.04 35.03 -6.51
CA GLU A 91 -25.63 33.94 -7.26
C GLU A 91 -24.68 32.73 -7.29
N GLU A 92 -25.32 31.56 -7.29
CA GLU A 92 -24.74 30.23 -7.43
C GLU A 92 -23.49 30.21 -8.34
N GLY A 93 -22.35 29.94 -7.71
CA GLY A 93 -21.08 29.72 -8.40
C GLY A 93 -21.22 28.58 -9.41
N LYS A 94 -21.37 28.94 -10.68
CA LYS A 94 -21.13 28.05 -11.82
C LYS A 94 -19.80 27.33 -11.61
N ALA A 95 -19.85 26.01 -11.55
CA ALA A 95 -18.67 25.17 -11.48
C ALA A 95 -17.71 25.55 -12.61
N MET A 96 -16.58 26.18 -12.27
CA MET A 96 -15.51 26.48 -13.21
C MET A 96 -15.08 25.15 -13.87
N PRO A 97 -14.98 25.09 -15.21
CA PRO A 97 -14.50 23.90 -15.89
C PRO A 97 -13.10 23.56 -15.36
N TYR A 98 -12.88 22.29 -14.99
CA TYR A 98 -11.58 21.82 -14.54
C TYR A 98 -10.55 22.15 -15.63
N ALA A 99 -9.52 22.93 -15.31
CA ALA A 99 -8.46 23.25 -16.26
C ALA A 99 -7.89 21.96 -16.86
N PRO A 100 -7.57 21.94 -18.17
CA PRO A 100 -7.08 20.73 -18.83
C PRO A 100 -5.83 20.20 -18.11
N LEU A 101 -5.76 18.89 -17.93
CA LEU A 101 -4.60 18.24 -17.32
C LEU A 101 -3.41 18.39 -18.27
N ILE A 102 -2.34 19.02 -17.77
CA ILE A 102 -1.07 19.18 -18.49
C ILE A 102 -0.17 18.03 -18.07
N TYR A 103 0.21 17.18 -19.02
CA TYR A 103 1.03 15.98 -18.83
C TYR A 103 2.51 16.27 -19.12
N GLU A 104 3.03 17.35 -18.54
CA GLU A 104 4.38 17.85 -18.78
C GLU A 104 4.97 18.36 -17.47
N ASN A 105 6.24 18.01 -17.23
CA ASN A 105 7.05 18.55 -16.14
C ASN A 105 8.53 18.41 -16.53
N ALA A 106 9.17 19.52 -16.89
CA ALA A 106 10.55 19.51 -17.36
C ALA A 106 11.53 19.01 -16.27
N ALA A 107 11.30 19.37 -15.00
CA ALA A 107 12.12 18.92 -13.88
C ALA A 107 12.00 17.41 -13.67
N PHE A 108 10.81 16.83 -13.83
CA PHE A 108 10.60 15.38 -13.78
C PHE A 108 11.41 14.67 -14.87
N GLU A 109 11.31 15.15 -16.10
CA GLU A 109 12.02 14.57 -17.23
C GLU A 109 13.54 14.68 -17.07
N GLU A 110 14.05 15.85 -16.68
CA GLU A 110 15.48 16.07 -16.43
C GLU A 110 16.00 15.17 -15.30
N TYR A 111 15.28 15.11 -14.17
CA TYR A 111 15.66 14.30 -13.02
C TYR A 111 15.71 12.81 -13.37
N TYR A 112 14.64 12.25 -13.92
CA TYR A 112 14.59 10.81 -14.18
C TYR A 112 15.48 10.37 -15.34
N LYS A 113 15.73 11.26 -16.30
CA LYS A 113 16.73 11.03 -17.34
C LYS A 113 18.15 11.03 -16.76
N ALA A 114 18.44 11.92 -15.81
CA ALA A 114 19.73 11.93 -15.09
C ALA A 114 19.92 10.69 -14.21
N GLN A 115 18.84 10.18 -13.59
CA GLN A 115 18.86 8.95 -12.79
C GLN A 115 19.02 7.67 -13.62
N LYS A 116 18.75 7.71 -14.93
CA LYS A 116 18.85 6.56 -15.84
C LYS A 116 17.96 5.38 -15.42
N ILE A 117 16.73 5.65 -15.01
CA ILE A 117 15.75 4.63 -14.57
C ILE A 117 15.36 3.62 -15.67
N CYS A 118 15.58 3.96 -16.95
CA CYS A 118 15.41 3.06 -18.06
C CYS A 118 16.48 3.29 -19.13
N PRO A 119 16.72 2.32 -20.04
CA PRO A 119 17.64 2.50 -21.15
C PRO A 119 17.29 3.73 -22.00
N PRO A 120 18.26 4.50 -22.51
CA PRO A 120 17.99 5.71 -23.31
C PRO A 120 17.09 5.48 -24.53
N GLN A 121 17.13 4.28 -25.10
CA GLN A 121 16.32 3.87 -26.24
C GLN A 121 14.83 3.71 -25.87
N GLU A 122 14.54 3.37 -24.61
CA GLU A 122 13.17 3.17 -24.10
C GLU A 122 12.56 4.46 -23.54
N TRP A 123 13.37 5.51 -23.33
CA TRP A 123 12.92 6.76 -22.71
C TRP A 123 11.68 7.36 -23.37
N ASN A 124 11.66 7.44 -24.71
CA ASN A 124 10.52 7.99 -25.44
C ASN A 124 9.26 7.14 -25.26
N MET A 125 9.40 5.81 -25.21
CA MET A 125 8.29 4.89 -24.97
C MET A 125 7.78 4.98 -23.53
N PHE A 126 8.70 5.09 -22.56
CA PHE A 126 8.37 5.34 -21.15
C PHE A 126 7.57 6.63 -20.98
N MET A 127 8.06 7.74 -21.56
CA MET A 127 7.38 9.04 -21.52
C MET A 127 6.04 9.04 -22.24
N ALA A 128 5.91 8.31 -23.36
CA ALA A 128 4.61 8.12 -24.00
C ALA A 128 3.65 7.35 -23.09
N CYS A 129 4.11 6.26 -22.47
CA CYS A 129 3.30 5.39 -21.62
C CYS A 129 2.80 6.11 -20.35
N ILE A 130 3.66 6.84 -19.65
CA ILE A 130 3.31 7.54 -18.40
C ILE A 130 2.28 8.68 -18.60
N LYS A 131 2.17 9.20 -19.83
CA LYS A 131 1.15 10.20 -20.23
C LYS A 131 -0.20 9.55 -20.59
N THR A 132 -0.30 8.22 -20.66
CA THR A 132 -1.56 7.51 -20.92
C THR A 132 -2.30 7.16 -19.64
N SER A 133 -3.64 7.05 -19.74
CA SER A 133 -4.46 6.52 -18.64
C SER A 133 -4.14 5.06 -18.35
N LEU A 134 -4.15 4.69 -17.07
CA LEU A 134 -3.96 3.30 -16.66
C LEU A 134 -5.19 2.44 -17.01
N PRO A 135 -5.00 1.25 -17.61
CA PRO A 135 -6.12 0.34 -17.85
C PRO A 135 -6.73 -0.17 -16.56
N ALA A 136 -8.04 -0.40 -16.57
CA ALA A 136 -8.76 -0.99 -15.46
C ALA A 136 -8.33 -2.46 -15.27
N SER A 137 -8.30 -2.90 -14.01
CA SER A 137 -8.01 -4.29 -13.67
C SER A 137 -8.84 -4.73 -12.47
N VAL A 138 -9.06 -6.03 -12.38
CA VAL A 138 -9.80 -6.71 -11.32
C VAL A 138 -9.05 -7.96 -10.90
N ARG A 139 -9.28 -8.38 -9.66
CA ARG A 139 -8.77 -9.62 -9.09
C ARG A 139 -9.94 -10.43 -8.57
N VAL A 140 -10.08 -11.67 -9.02
CA VAL A 140 -11.03 -12.64 -8.47
C VAL A 140 -10.50 -13.14 -7.14
N ASN A 141 -11.36 -13.20 -6.13
CA ASN A 141 -11.01 -13.72 -4.80
C ASN A 141 -11.27 -15.23 -4.78
N ARG A 142 -10.22 -16.05 -4.64
CA ARG A 142 -10.35 -17.52 -4.62
C ARG A 142 -10.98 -18.07 -3.35
N SER A 143 -10.95 -17.30 -2.26
CA SER A 143 -11.63 -17.64 -1.02
C SER A 143 -13.15 -17.59 -1.16
N ALA A 144 -13.67 -16.95 -2.22
CA ALA A 144 -15.11 -16.91 -2.48
C ALA A 144 -15.60 -18.28 -3.00
N PRO A 145 -16.70 -18.85 -2.47
CA PRO A 145 -17.18 -20.19 -2.86
C PRO A 145 -17.44 -20.37 -4.36
N LEU A 146 -17.86 -19.31 -5.06
CA LEU A 146 -18.22 -19.32 -6.48
C LEU A 146 -17.17 -18.68 -7.40
N TRP A 147 -15.91 -18.58 -6.96
CA TRP A 147 -14.86 -17.86 -7.70
C TRP A 147 -14.66 -18.37 -9.15
N LYS A 148 -14.84 -19.68 -9.40
CA LYS A 148 -14.77 -20.25 -10.76
C LYS A 148 -15.86 -19.69 -11.67
N SER A 149 -17.08 -19.58 -11.16
CA SER A 149 -18.19 -18.94 -11.89
C SER A 149 -17.93 -17.46 -12.16
N THR A 150 -17.25 -16.76 -11.25
CA THR A 150 -16.79 -15.39 -11.48
C THR A 150 -15.76 -15.33 -12.62
N VAL A 151 -14.82 -16.27 -12.69
CA VAL A 151 -13.86 -16.38 -13.81
C VAL A 151 -14.58 -16.66 -15.13
N ASP A 152 -15.53 -17.60 -15.15
CA ASP A 152 -16.32 -17.91 -16.35
C ASP A 152 -17.14 -16.71 -16.82
N LEU A 153 -17.69 -15.93 -15.88
CA LEU A 153 -18.35 -14.66 -16.19
C LEU A 153 -17.38 -13.67 -16.83
N LEU A 154 -16.16 -13.50 -16.31
CA LEU A 154 -15.15 -12.62 -16.93
C LEU A 154 -14.75 -13.11 -18.33
N LYS A 155 -14.65 -14.42 -18.55
CA LYS A 155 -14.43 -15.03 -19.87
C LYS A 155 -15.56 -14.70 -20.85
N GLN A 156 -16.81 -14.80 -20.41
CA GLN A 156 -17.98 -14.43 -21.23
C GLN A 156 -18.05 -12.92 -21.51
N LEU A 157 -17.63 -12.08 -20.57
CA LEU A 157 -17.57 -10.63 -20.77
C LEU A 157 -16.37 -10.20 -21.64
N SER A 158 -15.37 -11.06 -21.81
CA SER A 158 -14.21 -10.84 -22.68
C SER A 158 -14.54 -11.01 -24.17
N THR A 159 -15.57 -11.78 -24.52
CA THR A 159 -15.92 -12.05 -25.93
C THR A 159 -16.59 -10.86 -26.63
N LYS A 160 -15.74 -10.06 -27.28
CA LYS A 160 -15.93 -9.24 -28.50
C LYS A 160 -17.13 -8.29 -28.53
N GLU A 161 -17.00 -7.15 -27.85
CA GLU A 161 -17.62 -5.91 -28.34
C GLU A 161 -16.55 -5.16 -29.17
N LYS A 162 -16.82 -4.97 -30.46
CA LYS A 162 -16.02 -4.04 -31.28
C LYS A 162 -16.51 -2.63 -30.93
N ASP A 163 -15.56 -1.77 -30.59
CA ASP A 163 -15.75 -0.32 -30.59
C ASP A 163 -16.18 0.16 -32.01
N GLU A 164 -16.94 1.25 -32.11
CA GLU A 164 -17.31 1.92 -33.38
C GLU A 164 -16.08 2.27 -34.25
N ALA A 165 -14.89 2.43 -33.63
CA ALA A 165 -13.58 2.67 -34.23
C ALA A 165 -12.79 1.39 -34.59
N GLY A 166 -13.35 0.20 -34.34
CA GLY A 166 -12.77 -1.08 -34.76
C GLY A 166 -11.59 -1.60 -33.93
N LEU A 167 -11.25 -0.98 -32.79
CA LEU A 167 -10.30 -1.54 -31.83
C LEU A 167 -10.93 -2.72 -31.07
N GLU A 168 -10.20 -3.83 -30.95
CA GLU A 168 -10.61 -5.00 -30.18
C GLU A 168 -10.40 -4.74 -28.68
N GLU A 169 -11.48 -4.33 -28.01
CA GLU A 169 -11.47 -4.10 -26.57
C GLU A 169 -11.70 -5.41 -25.83
N SER A 170 -10.61 -6.08 -25.45
CA SER A 170 -10.69 -7.34 -24.73
C SER A 170 -10.23 -7.21 -23.27
N LEU A 171 -11.00 -7.84 -22.38
CA LEU A 171 -10.59 -8.14 -21.01
C LEU A 171 -9.75 -9.42 -21.02
N GLN A 172 -8.48 -9.35 -20.62
CA GLN A 172 -7.54 -10.47 -20.71
C GLN A 172 -7.02 -10.87 -19.33
N PRO A 173 -6.70 -12.16 -19.10
CA PRO A 173 -6.01 -12.57 -17.90
C PRO A 173 -4.58 -12.00 -17.89
N LEU A 174 -4.13 -11.56 -16.71
CA LEU A 174 -2.75 -11.15 -16.48
C LEU A 174 -1.86 -12.39 -16.53
N THR A 175 -0.98 -12.48 -17.52
CA THR A 175 -0.16 -13.68 -17.80
C THR A 175 0.71 -14.11 -16.62
N TRP A 176 1.15 -13.16 -15.80
CA TRP A 176 1.98 -13.39 -14.62
C TRP A 176 1.19 -13.64 -13.34
N MET A 177 -0.14 -13.48 -13.37
CA MET A 177 -0.97 -13.73 -12.20
C MET A 177 -1.30 -15.23 -12.12
N PRO A 178 -0.96 -15.91 -11.01
CA PRO A 178 -1.27 -17.33 -10.85
C PRO A 178 -2.78 -17.62 -10.96
N HIS A 179 -3.12 -18.79 -11.52
CA HIS A 179 -4.49 -19.33 -11.58
C HIS A 179 -5.53 -18.45 -12.31
N GLU A 180 -5.08 -17.57 -13.20
CA GLU A 180 -5.97 -16.71 -14.02
C GLU A 180 -6.93 -15.85 -13.17
N VAL A 181 -6.54 -15.45 -11.96
CA VAL A 181 -7.43 -14.66 -11.08
C VAL A 181 -7.31 -13.15 -11.31
N GLY A 182 -6.24 -12.70 -11.95
CA GLY A 182 -6.03 -11.29 -12.28
C GLY A 182 -6.41 -11.01 -13.72
N TRP A 183 -7.22 -9.97 -13.95
CA TRP A 183 -7.73 -9.61 -15.27
C TRP A 183 -7.57 -8.12 -15.51
N GLN A 184 -7.26 -7.74 -16.75
CA GLN A 184 -7.03 -6.35 -17.15
C GLN A 184 -7.60 -6.09 -18.55
N TRP A 185 -8.16 -4.90 -18.77
CA TRP A 185 -8.52 -4.43 -20.11
C TRP A 185 -7.28 -3.91 -20.84
N ASN A 186 -7.24 -4.05 -22.17
CA ASN A 186 -6.10 -3.55 -22.96
C ASN A 186 -6.02 -2.01 -22.95
N THR A 187 -7.15 -1.32 -23.14
CA THR A 187 -7.20 0.14 -23.35
C THR A 187 -8.19 0.86 -22.43
N VAL A 188 -9.16 0.14 -21.86
CA VAL A 188 -10.26 0.73 -21.09
C VAL A 188 -9.76 1.15 -19.70
N CYS A 189 -9.76 2.45 -19.42
CA CYS A 189 -9.42 2.98 -18.11
C CYS A 189 -10.63 3.02 -17.16
N LYS A 190 -10.38 3.21 -15.86
CA LYS A 190 -11.41 3.30 -14.82
C LYS A 190 -12.47 4.37 -15.08
N VAL A 191 -12.08 5.50 -15.69
CA VAL A 191 -12.99 6.62 -15.98
C VAL A 191 -13.95 6.24 -17.11
N ARG A 192 -13.43 5.66 -18.20
CA ARG A 192 -14.25 5.18 -19.32
C ARG A 192 -15.23 4.11 -18.86
N LEU A 193 -14.76 3.10 -18.14
CA LEU A 193 -15.61 2.03 -17.57
C LEU A 193 -16.78 2.58 -16.71
N ARG A 194 -16.60 3.76 -16.10
CA ARG A 194 -17.63 4.42 -15.29
C ARG A 194 -18.57 5.31 -16.10
N ARG A 195 -18.07 6.04 -17.10
CA ARG A 195 -18.84 7.08 -17.80
C ARG A 195 -19.54 6.56 -19.05
N ASP A 196 -18.93 5.60 -19.73
CA ASP A 196 -19.43 5.06 -20.97
C ASP A 196 -20.56 4.05 -20.68
N ASP A 197 -21.65 4.16 -21.45
CA ASP A 197 -22.87 3.38 -21.27
C ASP A 197 -22.78 2.00 -21.90
N SER A 198 -21.88 1.80 -22.87
CA SER A 198 -21.57 0.46 -23.42
C SER A 198 -21.17 -0.52 -22.30
N PHE A 199 -20.35 -0.05 -21.35
CA PHE A 199 -19.90 -0.83 -20.20
C PHE A 199 -20.93 -0.96 -19.08
N LYS A 200 -22.15 -0.43 -19.20
CA LYS A 200 -23.14 -0.43 -18.10
C LYS A 200 -23.47 -1.84 -17.62
N ARG A 201 -23.57 -2.81 -18.53
CA ARG A 201 -23.82 -4.22 -18.21
C ARG A 201 -22.64 -4.81 -17.43
N ILE A 202 -21.42 -4.71 -17.97
CA ILE A 202 -20.19 -5.19 -17.34
C ILE A 202 -20.01 -4.55 -15.96
N ARG A 203 -20.14 -3.22 -15.86
CA ARG A 203 -20.03 -2.45 -14.62
C ARG A 203 -20.98 -2.98 -13.54
N ARG A 204 -22.24 -3.30 -13.90
CA ARG A 204 -23.21 -3.87 -12.95
C ARG A 204 -22.77 -5.23 -12.43
N HIS A 205 -22.30 -6.12 -13.31
CA HIS A 205 -21.77 -7.43 -12.90
C HIS A 205 -20.57 -7.28 -11.98
N LEU A 206 -19.60 -6.43 -12.34
CA LEU A 206 -18.43 -6.17 -11.51
C LEU A 206 -18.79 -5.61 -10.13
N MET A 207 -19.76 -4.69 -10.05
CA MET A 207 -20.22 -4.14 -8.79
C MET A 207 -20.91 -5.19 -7.90
N ASN A 208 -21.70 -6.08 -8.50
CA ASN A 208 -22.38 -7.15 -7.78
C ASN A 208 -21.37 -8.17 -7.23
N GLU A 209 -20.39 -8.57 -8.03
CA GLU A 209 -19.32 -9.48 -7.59
C GLU A 209 -18.40 -8.84 -6.56
N ASP A 210 -18.08 -7.53 -6.68
CA ASP A 210 -17.33 -6.76 -5.68
C ASP A 210 -18.09 -6.67 -4.35
N TYR A 211 -19.41 -6.48 -4.40
CA TYR A 211 -20.26 -6.45 -3.21
C TYR A 211 -20.34 -7.80 -2.49
N ARG A 212 -20.36 -8.89 -3.26
CA ARG A 212 -20.40 -10.27 -2.73
C ARG A 212 -19.03 -10.79 -2.29
N GLY A 213 -17.96 -10.04 -2.52
CA GLY A 213 -16.59 -10.48 -2.24
C GLY A 213 -16.04 -11.50 -3.23
N GLY A 214 -16.70 -11.74 -4.37
CA GLY A 214 -16.22 -12.63 -5.44
C GLY A 214 -15.06 -12.03 -6.24
N LEU A 215 -14.99 -10.70 -6.30
CA LEU A 215 -13.85 -9.98 -6.88
C LEU A 215 -13.51 -8.72 -6.11
N THR A 216 -12.33 -8.18 -6.36
CA THR A 216 -11.87 -6.88 -5.88
C THR A 216 -11.34 -6.08 -7.06
N ARG A 217 -11.72 -4.81 -7.16
CA ARG A 217 -11.11 -3.86 -8.10
C ARG A 217 -9.74 -3.44 -7.58
N GLN A 218 -8.68 -4.01 -8.15
CA GLN A 218 -7.31 -3.80 -7.72
C GLN A 218 -6.42 -3.59 -8.95
N GLU A 219 -5.50 -2.63 -8.82
CA GLU A 219 -4.52 -2.31 -9.85
C GLU A 219 -3.54 -3.46 -10.04
N ALA A 220 -3.21 -3.78 -11.29
CA ALA A 220 -2.33 -4.90 -11.66
C ALA A 220 -1.01 -4.90 -10.85
N VAL A 221 -0.25 -3.79 -10.89
CA VAL A 221 1.02 -3.70 -10.16
C VAL A 221 0.84 -3.74 -8.63
N SER A 222 -0.32 -3.35 -8.12
CA SER A 222 -0.63 -3.44 -6.68
C SER A 222 -0.87 -4.88 -6.21
N MET A 223 -0.94 -5.86 -7.12
CA MET A 223 -1.06 -7.28 -6.77
C MET A 223 0.30 -7.92 -6.45
N LEU A 224 1.40 -7.35 -6.97
CA LEU A 224 2.74 -7.94 -6.92
C LEU A 224 3.33 -8.05 -5.50
N PRO A 225 3.26 -7.03 -4.62
CA PRO A 225 3.89 -7.12 -3.31
C PRO A 225 3.39 -8.30 -2.47
N VAL A 226 2.10 -8.62 -2.58
CA VAL A 226 1.51 -9.74 -1.84
C VAL A 226 1.91 -11.09 -2.45
N LEU A 227 2.08 -11.18 -3.77
CA LEU A 227 2.63 -12.40 -4.41
C LEU A 227 4.08 -12.64 -3.96
N PHE A 228 4.89 -11.59 -3.86
CA PHE A 228 6.28 -11.68 -3.40
C PHE A 228 6.38 -12.09 -1.92
N LEU A 229 5.35 -11.77 -1.14
CA LEU A 229 5.27 -12.13 0.27
C LEU A 229 5.15 -13.64 0.50
N ASP A 230 4.71 -14.43 -0.49
CA ASP A 230 4.51 -15.89 -0.37
C ASP A 230 3.67 -16.24 0.87
N VAL A 231 2.41 -15.79 0.86
CA VAL A 231 1.46 -15.99 1.96
C VAL A 231 1.00 -17.45 2.02
N ARG A 232 0.96 -18.02 3.23
CA ARG A 232 0.49 -19.38 3.53
C ARG A 232 -0.49 -19.35 4.71
N PRO A 233 -1.42 -20.31 4.81
CA PRO A 233 -2.51 -20.29 5.80
C PRO A 233 -2.10 -20.14 7.26
N GLU A 234 -0.90 -20.59 7.62
CA GLU A 234 -0.34 -20.58 8.97
C GLU A 234 0.41 -19.29 9.33
N HIS A 235 0.69 -18.43 8.36
CA HIS A 235 1.50 -17.25 8.59
C HIS A 235 0.79 -16.23 9.48
N ARG A 236 1.54 -15.68 10.43
CA ARG A 236 1.20 -14.46 11.16
C ARG A 236 1.74 -13.28 10.37
N ILE A 237 0.85 -12.38 9.94
CA ILE A 237 1.17 -11.36 8.94
C ILE A 237 0.92 -9.97 9.52
N LEU A 238 1.83 -9.04 9.27
CA LEU A 238 1.63 -7.61 9.54
C LEU A 238 1.61 -6.84 8.22
N ASP A 239 0.52 -6.14 7.94
CA ASP A 239 0.43 -5.13 6.90
C ASP A 239 0.58 -3.76 7.57
N MET A 240 1.75 -3.14 7.39
CA MET A 240 2.17 -1.97 8.18
C MET A 240 1.43 -0.69 7.81
N CYS A 241 0.97 -0.59 6.56
CA CYS A 241 0.35 0.60 5.95
C CYS A 241 -0.81 0.15 5.04
N ALA A 242 -1.84 -0.41 5.66
CA ALA A 242 -2.83 -1.26 5.01
C ALA A 242 -3.87 -0.50 4.17
N SER A 243 -4.21 0.74 4.49
CA SER A 243 -5.33 1.41 3.82
C SER A 243 -5.00 1.77 2.35
N PRO A 244 -5.94 1.60 1.41
CA PRO A 244 -7.36 1.35 1.60
C PRO A 244 -7.77 -0.13 1.73
N GLY A 245 -6.83 -1.07 1.78
CA GLY A 245 -7.09 -2.50 2.05
C GLY A 245 -7.00 -3.45 0.86
N SER A 246 -6.59 -2.98 -0.33
CA SER A 246 -6.49 -3.86 -1.51
C SER A 246 -5.45 -4.97 -1.35
N LYS A 247 -4.29 -4.67 -0.75
CA LYS A 247 -3.25 -5.66 -0.45
C LYS A 247 -3.64 -6.55 0.74
N THR A 248 -4.23 -5.96 1.78
CA THR A 248 -4.76 -6.70 2.93
C THR A 248 -5.83 -7.72 2.53
N THR A 249 -6.79 -7.34 1.67
CA THR A 249 -7.82 -8.26 1.15
C THR A 249 -7.22 -9.36 0.27
N GLN A 250 -6.11 -9.09 -0.43
CA GLN A 250 -5.35 -10.12 -1.14
C GLN A 250 -4.62 -11.07 -0.19
N ILE A 251 -4.04 -10.56 0.89
CA ILE A 251 -3.45 -11.39 1.95
C ILE A 251 -4.52 -12.32 2.56
N LEU A 252 -5.70 -11.77 2.90
CA LEU A 252 -6.82 -12.53 3.47
C LEU A 252 -7.34 -13.63 2.53
N ASP A 253 -7.42 -13.32 1.25
CA ASP A 253 -7.80 -14.27 0.21
C ASP A 253 -6.78 -15.42 0.11
N MET A 254 -5.49 -15.11 0.11
CA MET A 254 -4.41 -16.11 0.06
C MET A 254 -4.33 -16.98 1.32
N LEU A 255 -4.58 -16.41 2.52
CA LEU A 255 -4.64 -17.18 3.78
C LEU A 255 -5.67 -18.31 3.73
N GLN A 256 -6.76 -18.13 2.98
CA GLN A 256 -7.86 -19.09 2.89
C GLN A 256 -7.78 -20.03 1.69
N TRP A 257 -6.80 -19.85 0.80
CA TRP A 257 -6.73 -20.55 -0.47
C TRP A 257 -6.72 -22.07 -0.32
N HIS A 258 -5.97 -22.61 0.66
CA HIS A 258 -5.88 -24.06 0.89
C HIS A 258 -7.15 -24.65 1.51
N ALA A 259 -7.88 -23.90 2.34
CA ALA A 259 -9.14 -24.35 2.93
C ALA A 259 -10.19 -24.71 1.86
N VAL A 260 -10.09 -24.08 0.68
CA VAL A 260 -10.95 -24.36 -0.48
C VAL A 260 -10.46 -25.56 -1.29
N ASN A 261 -9.16 -25.88 -1.31
CA ASN A 261 -8.65 -27.07 -2.02
C ASN A 261 -8.95 -28.37 -1.26
N SER A 262 -9.12 -28.31 0.07
CA SER A 262 -9.58 -29.44 0.90
C SER A 262 -10.99 -29.93 0.55
N LEU A 263 -11.74 -29.19 -0.27
CA LEU A 263 -13.01 -29.64 -0.85
C LEU A 263 -12.85 -30.81 -1.83
N GLN A 264 -11.65 -30.99 -2.39
CA GLN A 264 -11.36 -32.06 -3.36
C GLN A 264 -10.81 -33.32 -2.68
N ASP A 265 -10.29 -33.22 -1.46
CA ASP A 265 -9.80 -34.35 -0.67
C ASP A 265 -10.96 -35.04 0.06
N GLY A 266 -11.69 -35.86 -0.70
CA GLY A 266 -12.51 -37.01 -0.29
C GLY A 266 -13.22 -37.00 1.07
N ALA A 267 -14.54 -36.80 1.05
CA ALA A 267 -15.63 -37.55 1.73
C ALA A 267 -15.53 -38.10 3.18
N ASN A 268 -14.44 -37.94 3.93
CA ASN A 268 -14.25 -38.56 5.25
C ASN A 268 -14.08 -37.56 6.42
N SER A 269 -14.21 -36.26 6.18
CA SER A 269 -14.25 -35.27 7.25
C SER A 269 -15.71 -34.88 7.56
N GLN A 270 -16.15 -35.07 8.81
CA GLN A 270 -17.48 -34.62 9.28
C GLN A 270 -17.60 -33.09 9.39
N ALA A 271 -16.53 -32.35 9.12
CA ALA A 271 -16.58 -30.90 8.98
C ALA A 271 -17.21 -30.55 7.62
N LEU A 272 -18.10 -29.55 7.60
CA LEU A 272 -18.62 -28.98 6.35
C LEU A 272 -17.44 -28.71 5.39
N PRO A 273 -17.50 -29.24 4.16
CA PRO A 273 -16.44 -29.03 3.19
C PRO A 273 -16.21 -27.52 2.99
N GLY A 274 -14.97 -27.02 3.16
CA GLY A 274 -14.52 -25.78 2.53
C GLY A 274 -14.27 -24.52 3.38
N LEU A 275 -14.31 -24.58 4.71
CA LEU A 275 -13.95 -23.41 5.56
C LEU A 275 -13.31 -23.85 6.89
N GLY A 276 -12.19 -24.58 6.84
CA GLY A 276 -11.30 -24.59 7.99
C GLY A 276 -10.76 -23.16 8.19
N PRO A 277 -10.97 -22.50 9.34
CA PRO A 277 -10.42 -21.17 9.55
C PRO A 277 -8.90 -21.24 9.40
N PRO A 278 -8.26 -20.27 8.72
CA PRO A 278 -6.80 -20.25 8.66
C PRO A 278 -6.24 -20.21 10.08
N THR A 279 -5.13 -20.90 10.30
CA THR A 279 -4.46 -20.93 11.61
C THR A 279 -3.64 -19.66 11.86
N GLY A 280 -3.24 -18.98 10.78
CA GLY A 280 -2.62 -17.67 10.79
C GLY A 280 -3.62 -16.53 10.82
N PHE A 281 -3.09 -15.30 10.78
CA PHE A 281 -3.88 -14.07 10.81
C PHE A 281 -3.11 -12.91 10.19
N VAL A 282 -3.82 -11.84 9.84
CA VAL A 282 -3.24 -10.56 9.44
C VAL A 282 -3.62 -9.45 10.43
N ILE A 283 -2.63 -8.68 10.87
CA ILE A 283 -2.85 -7.38 11.51
C ILE A 283 -2.67 -6.31 10.45
N ALA A 284 -3.73 -5.56 10.20
CA ALA A 284 -3.76 -4.48 9.21
C ALA A 284 -3.68 -3.14 9.94
N ASN A 285 -2.54 -2.47 9.83
CA ASN A 285 -2.26 -1.21 10.51
C ASN A 285 -2.33 -0.04 9.53
N ASP A 286 -2.94 1.07 9.91
CA ASP A 286 -2.76 2.36 9.23
C ASP A 286 -2.71 3.48 10.28
N VAL A 287 -1.97 4.55 10.02
CA VAL A 287 -1.85 5.67 10.96
C VAL A 287 -3.12 6.52 11.01
N ASP A 288 -3.93 6.50 9.95
CA ASP A 288 -5.10 7.35 9.80
C ASP A 288 -6.40 6.63 10.19
N ALA A 289 -7.06 7.16 11.21
CA ALA A 289 -8.29 6.59 11.76
C ALA A 289 -9.50 6.59 10.79
N GLN A 290 -9.56 7.51 9.83
CA GLN A 290 -10.63 7.52 8.83
C GLN A 290 -10.34 6.50 7.71
N ARG A 291 -9.08 6.36 7.32
CA ARG A 291 -8.63 5.37 6.34
C ARG A 291 -8.77 3.94 6.87
N THR A 292 -8.62 3.70 8.17
CA THR A 292 -8.88 2.38 8.79
C THR A 292 -10.36 1.97 8.72
N GLN A 293 -11.30 2.92 8.73
CA GLN A 293 -12.73 2.60 8.51
C GLN A 293 -12.98 2.10 7.08
N THR A 294 -12.33 2.72 6.09
CA THR A 294 -12.40 2.28 4.69
C THR A 294 -11.79 0.89 4.52
N LEU A 295 -10.64 0.66 5.16
CA LEU A 295 -9.98 -0.65 5.23
C LEU A 295 -10.92 -1.70 5.84
N ALA A 296 -11.56 -1.42 6.97
CA ALA A 296 -12.51 -2.32 7.61
C ALA A 296 -13.65 -2.69 6.65
N HIS A 297 -14.23 -1.72 5.95
CA HIS A 297 -15.28 -1.97 4.97
C HIS A 297 -14.80 -2.83 3.77
N GLN A 298 -13.57 -2.64 3.29
CA GLN A 298 -13.03 -3.51 2.24
C GLN A 298 -12.79 -4.93 2.74
N CYS A 299 -12.22 -5.08 3.95
CA CYS A 299 -11.94 -6.38 4.53
C CYS A 299 -13.21 -7.18 4.84
N MET A 300 -14.31 -6.52 5.25
CA MET A 300 -15.60 -7.18 5.49
C MET A 300 -16.18 -7.88 4.26
N LYS A 301 -15.76 -7.51 3.04
CA LYS A 301 -16.17 -8.20 1.82
C LYS A 301 -15.53 -9.57 1.68
N VAL A 302 -14.36 -9.78 2.27
CA VAL A 302 -13.70 -11.08 2.33
C VAL A 302 -14.12 -11.73 3.64
N ALA A 303 -14.89 -12.81 3.57
CA ALA A 303 -15.48 -13.49 4.73
C ALA A 303 -14.43 -14.26 5.55
N SER A 304 -13.51 -13.54 6.21
CA SER A 304 -12.41 -14.11 6.99
C SER A 304 -12.46 -13.65 8.45
N PRO A 305 -12.36 -14.56 9.43
CA PRO A 305 -12.17 -14.19 10.83
C PRO A 305 -10.72 -13.79 11.17
N ALA A 306 -9.78 -13.96 10.22
CA ALA A 306 -8.35 -13.92 10.48
C ALA A 306 -7.73 -12.52 10.34
N ILE A 307 -8.47 -11.48 10.73
CA ILE A 307 -8.02 -10.08 10.65
C ILE A 307 -8.18 -9.35 11.97
N ALA A 308 -7.17 -8.57 12.33
CA ALA A 308 -7.28 -7.46 13.27
C ALA A 308 -6.90 -6.16 12.58
N ILE A 309 -7.57 -5.06 12.91
CA ILE A 309 -7.25 -3.73 12.40
C ILE A 309 -6.73 -2.87 13.56
N SER A 310 -5.55 -2.26 13.37
CA SER A 310 -4.96 -1.33 14.33
C SER A 310 -4.77 0.05 13.72
N CYS A 311 -4.73 1.06 14.59
CA CYS A 311 -4.48 2.44 14.20
C CYS A 311 -3.26 2.96 14.96
N SER A 312 -2.08 2.88 14.35
CA SER A 312 -0.83 3.31 14.98
C SER A 312 0.22 3.71 13.95
N ASP A 313 1.21 4.50 14.38
CA ASP A 313 2.38 4.80 13.57
C ASP A 313 3.19 3.51 13.35
N ALA A 314 3.34 3.14 12.08
CA ALA A 314 4.03 1.93 11.66
C ALA A 314 5.51 1.89 12.08
N SER A 315 6.19 3.04 12.19
CA SER A 315 7.57 3.12 12.67
C SER A 315 7.69 2.88 14.19
N LEU A 316 6.59 3.03 14.91
CA LEU A 316 6.49 2.86 16.36
C LEU A 316 5.60 1.68 16.75
N PHE A 317 5.32 0.77 15.81
CA PHE A 317 4.49 -0.40 16.08
C PHE A 317 5.07 -1.21 17.27
N PRO A 318 4.25 -1.65 18.25
CA PRO A 318 4.80 -2.15 19.51
C PRO A 318 5.60 -3.46 19.37
N LEU A 319 6.83 -3.49 19.88
CA LEU A 319 7.67 -4.71 19.94
C LEU A 319 7.29 -5.65 21.08
N THR A 320 6.46 -5.19 22.01
CA THR A 320 6.17 -5.86 23.29
C THR A 320 4.79 -6.50 23.31
N LEU A 321 4.16 -6.70 22.14
CA LEU A 321 2.89 -7.41 22.07
C LEU A 321 3.09 -8.83 22.64
N PRO A 322 2.33 -9.24 23.67
CA PRO A 322 2.44 -10.58 24.24
C PRO A 322 1.94 -11.62 23.23
N ASP A 323 2.58 -12.79 23.21
CA ASP A 323 2.17 -13.97 22.45
C ASP A 323 1.86 -15.13 23.40
N GLY A 324 0.81 -15.89 23.06
CA GLY A 324 0.26 -16.96 23.89
C GLY A 324 -0.64 -16.50 25.05
N PRO A 325 -1.32 -17.45 25.73
CA PRO A 325 -2.29 -17.15 26.79
C PRO A 325 -1.67 -16.53 28.05
N THR A 326 -0.39 -16.79 28.31
CA THR A 326 0.37 -16.26 29.46
C THR A 326 1.23 -15.05 29.11
N GLY A 327 1.39 -14.73 27.82
CA GLY A 327 2.17 -13.58 27.35
C GLY A 327 3.68 -13.65 27.64
N GLU A 328 4.21 -14.86 27.81
CA GLU A 328 5.63 -15.10 28.13
C GLU A 328 6.57 -14.76 26.96
N THR A 329 6.05 -14.81 25.73
CA THR A 329 6.81 -14.50 24.52
C THR A 329 6.28 -13.24 23.85
N ARG A 330 7.06 -12.69 22.92
CA ARG A 330 6.66 -11.52 22.14
C ARG A 330 6.18 -11.95 20.77
N LEU A 331 5.08 -11.37 20.32
CA LEU A 331 4.53 -11.65 19.00
C LEU A 331 5.53 -11.21 17.92
N GLN A 332 5.90 -12.17 17.07
CA GLN A 332 6.66 -11.95 15.86
C GLN A 332 5.90 -12.47 14.64
N PHE A 333 6.15 -11.84 13.50
CA PHE A 333 5.44 -12.13 12.25
C PHE A 333 6.29 -13.01 11.33
N ASP A 334 5.63 -13.94 10.65
CA ASP A 334 6.20 -14.74 9.57
C ASP A 334 6.41 -13.92 8.32
N ARG A 335 5.49 -12.98 8.08
CA ARG A 335 5.39 -12.16 6.89
C ARG A 335 5.07 -10.73 7.25
N ILE A 336 5.79 -9.78 6.65
CA ILE A 336 5.50 -8.36 6.83
C ILE A 336 5.41 -7.69 5.47
N LEU A 337 4.32 -6.98 5.24
CA LEU A 337 4.16 -6.10 4.09
C LEU A 337 4.35 -4.65 4.55
N ALA A 338 5.39 -4.01 4.04
CA ALA A 338 5.68 -2.59 4.21
C ALA A 338 5.43 -1.85 2.90
N ASP A 339 4.14 -1.65 2.57
CA ASP A 339 3.72 -0.80 1.45
C ASP A 339 3.68 0.66 1.91
N VAL A 340 4.85 1.30 1.92
CA VAL A 340 5.06 2.53 2.68
C VAL A 340 4.52 3.78 1.96
N PRO A 341 4.16 4.83 2.72
CA PRO A 341 3.86 6.14 2.13
C PRO A 341 5.06 6.64 1.33
N CYS A 342 4.80 7.08 0.11
CA CYS A 342 5.80 7.52 -0.87
C CYS A 342 5.29 8.72 -1.67
N SER A 343 6.17 9.32 -2.47
CA SER A 343 5.82 10.43 -3.38
C SER A 343 4.74 10.05 -4.39
N GLY A 344 4.64 8.75 -4.70
CA GLY A 344 3.62 8.18 -5.58
C GLY A 344 3.80 8.57 -7.04
N ASP A 345 4.98 9.00 -7.46
CA ASP A 345 5.24 9.47 -8.82
C ASP A 345 5.23 8.37 -9.90
N GLY A 346 5.28 7.09 -9.50
CA GLY A 346 4.90 5.98 -10.37
C GLY A 346 3.39 5.93 -10.69
N THR A 347 2.57 6.71 -10.00
CA THR A 347 1.10 6.76 -10.19
C THR A 347 0.60 7.91 -11.07
N MET A 348 1.49 8.61 -11.79
CA MET A 348 1.15 9.76 -12.65
C MET A 348 0.05 9.47 -13.69
N ARG A 349 -0.05 8.22 -14.16
CA ARG A 349 -1.10 7.74 -15.08
C ARG A 349 -2.51 7.75 -14.48
N LYS A 350 -2.61 7.81 -13.15
CA LYS A 350 -3.83 7.75 -12.35
C LYS A 350 -4.10 9.06 -11.63
N ASN A 351 -3.05 9.72 -11.14
CA ASN A 351 -3.13 10.98 -10.40
C ASN A 351 -2.50 12.10 -11.22
N GLY A 352 -3.29 12.70 -12.11
CA GLY A 352 -2.84 13.76 -13.02
C GLY A 352 -2.32 15.02 -12.30
N ASP A 353 -2.73 15.25 -11.04
CA ASP A 353 -2.23 16.36 -10.23
C ASP A 353 -0.74 16.27 -9.94
N LEU A 354 -0.16 15.07 -9.96
CA LEU A 354 1.25 14.85 -9.71
C LEU A 354 2.12 15.57 -10.74
N TRP A 355 1.72 15.65 -12.01
CA TRP A 355 2.47 16.38 -13.03
C TRP A 355 2.77 17.82 -12.63
N ARG A 356 1.81 18.51 -11.99
CA ARG A 356 1.97 19.89 -11.54
C ARG A 356 2.71 20.03 -10.21
N LYS A 357 2.55 19.05 -9.32
CA LYS A 357 3.05 19.11 -7.93
C LYS A 357 4.41 18.44 -7.74
N TRP A 358 4.84 17.63 -8.70
CA TRP A 358 6.05 16.84 -8.59
C TRP A 358 7.29 17.74 -8.45
N SER A 359 8.17 17.35 -7.53
CA SER A 359 9.49 17.94 -7.33
C SER A 359 10.45 16.88 -6.78
N ALA A 360 11.73 16.98 -7.12
CA ALA A 360 12.75 16.05 -6.61
C ALA A 360 12.89 16.09 -5.07
N GLY A 361 12.54 17.20 -4.44
CA GLY A 361 12.57 17.35 -2.97
C GLY A 361 11.53 16.53 -2.23
N GLY A 362 10.44 16.11 -2.90
CA GLY A 362 9.37 15.31 -2.28
C GLY A 362 9.88 13.99 -1.71
N SER A 363 10.66 13.25 -2.51
CA SER A 363 11.25 11.95 -2.12
C SER A 363 12.16 12.06 -0.90
N LEU A 364 12.97 13.12 -0.79
CA LEU A 364 13.89 13.32 0.32
C LEU A 364 13.18 13.40 1.67
N SER A 365 12.00 14.02 1.72
CA SER A 365 11.24 14.21 2.96
C SER A 365 10.64 12.90 3.51
N LEU A 366 10.44 11.90 2.65
CA LEU A 366 9.80 10.63 3.01
C LEU A 366 10.80 9.53 3.36
N HIS A 367 12.04 9.64 2.87
CA HIS A 367 13.09 8.65 3.08
C HIS A 367 13.27 8.25 4.55
N SER A 368 13.32 9.21 5.48
CA SER A 368 13.51 8.92 6.91
C SER A 368 12.32 8.17 7.53
N ILE A 369 11.09 8.48 7.10
CA ILE A 369 9.87 7.80 7.55
C ILE A 369 9.86 6.37 7.00
N GLN A 370 10.16 6.20 5.72
CA GLN A 370 10.22 4.89 5.05
C GLN A 370 11.26 3.98 5.71
N LEU A 371 12.45 4.53 6.00
CA LEU A 371 13.50 3.83 6.71
C LEU A 371 13.06 3.42 8.13
N GLY A 372 12.40 4.33 8.86
CA GLY A 372 11.85 4.04 10.20
C GLY A 372 10.81 2.91 10.19
N ILE A 373 9.91 2.90 9.19
CA ILE A 373 8.93 1.81 9.02
C ILE A 373 9.65 0.49 8.71
N LEU A 374 10.61 0.50 7.78
CA LEU A 374 11.35 -0.71 7.42
C LEU A 374 12.15 -1.28 8.60
N HIS A 375 12.84 -0.44 9.37
CA HIS A 375 13.50 -0.84 10.62
C HIS A 375 12.54 -1.52 11.58
N ARG A 376 11.37 -0.91 11.80
CA ARG A 376 10.39 -1.47 12.71
C ARG A 376 9.87 -2.82 12.21
N GLY A 377 9.59 -2.93 10.91
CA GLY A 377 9.21 -4.19 10.28
C GLY A 377 10.26 -5.27 10.52
N LEU A 378 11.53 -5.00 10.26
CA LEU A 378 12.62 -5.96 10.48
C LEU A 378 12.75 -6.40 11.95
N GLN A 379 12.52 -5.52 12.92
CA GLN A 379 12.53 -5.87 14.34
C GLN A 379 11.36 -6.77 14.78
N LEU A 380 10.23 -6.70 14.07
CA LEU A 380 9.03 -7.49 14.32
C LEU A 380 9.02 -8.82 13.54
N LEU A 381 9.92 -8.96 12.57
CA LEU A 381 10.06 -10.14 11.74
C LEU A 381 10.75 -11.26 12.54
N ARG A 382 10.19 -12.47 12.49
CA ARG A 382 10.88 -13.64 13.06
C ARG A 382 12.08 -14.03 12.20
N VAL A 383 13.05 -14.73 12.79
CA VAL A 383 14.15 -15.34 12.03
C VAL A 383 13.60 -16.29 10.98
N GLY A 384 14.07 -16.17 9.73
CA GLY A 384 13.55 -16.93 8.59
C GLY A 384 12.22 -16.40 8.01
N GLY A 385 11.66 -15.33 8.59
CA GLY A 385 10.51 -14.63 8.04
C GLY A 385 10.85 -13.86 6.76
N ARG A 386 9.82 -13.39 6.06
CA ARG A 386 9.98 -12.56 4.85
C ARG A 386 9.28 -11.21 5.00
N LEU A 387 10.00 -10.14 4.72
CA LEU A 387 9.45 -8.78 4.62
C LEU A 387 9.47 -8.34 3.16
N VAL A 388 8.35 -7.82 2.67
CA VAL A 388 8.28 -7.14 1.36
C VAL A 388 8.14 -5.65 1.61
N TYR A 389 9.14 -4.90 1.18
CA TYR A 389 9.09 -3.44 1.08
C TYR A 389 8.59 -3.07 -0.31
N SER A 390 7.61 -2.18 -0.40
CA SER A 390 7.12 -1.68 -1.69
C SER A 390 6.73 -0.21 -1.62
N THR A 391 6.93 0.48 -2.72
CA THR A 391 6.44 1.83 -2.96
C THR A 391 5.67 1.86 -4.29
N CYS A 392 5.00 2.98 -4.55
CA CYS A 392 4.53 3.33 -5.90
C CYS A 392 5.28 4.54 -6.45
N SER A 393 6.56 4.65 -6.09
CA SER A 393 7.50 5.64 -6.61
C SER A 393 8.39 5.04 -7.70
N LEU A 394 9.05 5.90 -8.47
CA LEU A 394 10.17 5.54 -9.35
C LEU A 394 11.51 6.04 -8.79
N SER A 395 11.48 6.73 -7.64
CA SER A 395 12.62 7.46 -7.12
C SER A 395 13.57 6.51 -6.40
N PRO A 396 14.86 6.44 -6.80
CA PRO A 396 15.80 5.56 -6.13
C PRO A 396 16.09 5.98 -4.68
N LEU A 397 15.73 7.20 -4.29
CA LEU A 397 15.82 7.67 -2.91
C LEU A 397 14.76 7.02 -2.01
N GLU A 398 13.64 6.60 -2.58
CA GLU A 398 12.55 5.93 -1.85
C GLU A 398 12.70 4.41 -1.95
N ASP A 399 13.30 3.88 -3.02
CA ASP A 399 13.49 2.45 -3.21
C ASP A 399 14.91 1.99 -2.84
N GLU A 400 15.87 2.05 -3.76
CA GLU A 400 17.20 1.46 -3.58
C GLU A 400 17.99 2.05 -2.42
N ALA A 401 17.87 3.35 -2.16
CA ALA A 401 18.57 4.01 -1.06
C ALA A 401 18.08 3.53 0.32
N VAL A 402 16.76 3.33 0.48
CA VAL A 402 16.18 2.83 1.74
C VAL A 402 16.65 1.39 1.99
N ILE A 403 16.63 0.56 0.94
CA ILE A 403 17.09 -0.83 1.01
C ILE A 403 18.60 -0.91 1.29
N ALA A 404 19.42 -0.10 0.62
CA ALA A 404 20.86 -0.05 0.85
C ALA A 404 21.20 0.36 2.29
N ALA A 405 20.49 1.36 2.85
CA ALA A 405 20.70 1.80 4.22
C ALA A 405 20.46 0.69 5.24
N VAL A 406 19.38 -0.10 5.10
CA VAL A 406 19.13 -1.21 6.02
C VAL A 406 20.11 -2.37 5.84
N LEU A 407 20.51 -2.69 4.61
CA LEU A 407 21.50 -3.75 4.36
C LEU A 407 22.84 -3.44 5.03
N LEU A 408 23.29 -2.18 4.95
CA LEU A 408 24.49 -1.74 5.67
C LEU A 408 24.37 -1.87 7.18
N GLN A 409 23.21 -1.52 7.73
CA GLN A 409 23.02 -1.46 9.18
C GLN A 409 22.86 -2.86 9.80
N TYR A 410 22.14 -3.76 9.13
CA TYR A 410 21.86 -5.10 9.64
C TYR A 410 22.88 -6.15 9.20
N GLY A 411 23.68 -5.87 8.16
CA GLY A 411 24.71 -6.78 7.66
C GLY A 411 24.13 -8.17 7.36
N ASP A 412 24.80 -9.21 7.83
CA ASP A 412 24.43 -10.61 7.60
C ASP A 412 23.11 -11.05 8.28
N ALA A 413 22.45 -10.18 9.06
CA ALA A 413 21.17 -10.50 9.69
C ALA A 413 19.98 -10.49 8.71
N ILE A 414 20.15 -9.85 7.54
CA ILE A 414 19.14 -9.80 6.49
C ILE A 414 19.79 -10.04 5.13
N GLU A 415 19.03 -10.59 4.19
CA GLU A 415 19.47 -10.77 2.80
C GLU A 415 18.36 -10.40 1.81
N LEU A 416 18.76 -9.92 0.63
CA LEU A 416 17.82 -9.72 -0.48
C LEU A 416 17.51 -11.07 -1.12
N VAL A 417 16.23 -11.41 -1.17
CA VAL A 417 15.74 -12.62 -1.80
C VAL A 417 15.15 -12.28 -3.17
N PRO A 418 15.48 -13.04 -4.23
CA PRO A 418 14.87 -12.82 -5.55
C PRO A 418 13.34 -13.02 -5.48
N PRO A 419 12.57 -12.28 -6.30
CA PRO A 419 11.13 -12.47 -6.35
C PRO A 419 10.79 -13.90 -6.80
N PRO A 420 9.67 -14.48 -6.34
CA PRO A 420 9.19 -15.76 -6.86
C PRO A 420 8.98 -15.69 -8.38
N PRO A 421 9.13 -16.82 -9.10
CA PRO A 421 8.96 -16.85 -10.55
C PRO A 421 7.51 -16.53 -10.91
N LEU A 422 7.30 -15.41 -11.62
CA LEU A 422 6.01 -15.00 -12.18
C LEU A 422 6.13 -14.95 -13.71
N PRO A 423 5.80 -16.03 -14.43
CA PRO A 423 5.98 -16.11 -15.88
C PRO A 423 5.31 -14.97 -16.63
N GLY A 424 6.04 -14.30 -17.51
CA GLY A 424 5.52 -13.16 -18.29
C GLY A 424 5.51 -11.82 -17.54
N LEU A 425 5.93 -11.77 -16.27
CA LEU A 425 6.20 -10.50 -15.60
C LEU A 425 7.49 -9.91 -16.18
N ARG A 426 7.40 -8.67 -16.68
CA ARG A 426 8.57 -7.90 -17.12
C ARG A 426 8.94 -6.92 -16.02
N PHE A 427 10.20 -6.98 -15.59
CA PHE A 427 10.76 -6.06 -14.60
C PHE A 427 12.25 -5.84 -14.90
N SER A 428 12.80 -4.74 -14.39
CA SER A 428 14.23 -4.44 -14.38
C SER A 428 14.80 -4.65 -12.99
N CYS A 429 16.09 -4.96 -12.90
CA CYS A 429 16.80 -4.91 -11.62
C CYS A 429 16.87 -3.46 -11.12
N GLY A 430 16.95 -3.29 -9.79
CA GLY A 430 17.15 -1.99 -9.17
C GLY A 430 18.49 -1.35 -9.56
N LEU A 431 18.58 -0.04 -9.38
CA LEU A 431 19.77 0.75 -9.65
C LEU A 431 20.86 0.49 -8.62
N PHE A 432 22.10 0.32 -9.09
CA PHE A 432 23.28 0.20 -8.23
C PHE A 432 23.92 1.54 -7.89
N SER A 433 23.49 2.61 -8.56
CA SER A 433 23.99 3.97 -8.37
C SER A 433 22.91 4.98 -8.73
N TRP A 434 22.76 6.02 -7.93
CA TRP A 434 21.80 7.10 -8.15
C TRP A 434 22.39 8.45 -7.75
N LEU A 435 21.77 9.51 -8.24
CA LEU A 435 22.09 10.88 -7.91
C LEU A 435 21.22 11.36 -6.74
N VAL A 436 21.78 12.15 -5.84
CA VAL A 436 21.03 12.74 -4.72
C VAL A 436 20.84 14.23 -4.99
N PRO A 437 19.60 14.74 -5.11
CA PRO A 437 19.34 16.14 -5.37
C PRO A 437 19.69 16.99 -4.14
N VAL A 438 20.25 18.18 -4.37
CA VAL A 438 20.52 19.14 -3.30
C VAL A 438 19.22 19.86 -2.96
N PRO A 439 18.80 19.90 -1.67
CA PRO A 439 17.60 20.64 -1.27
C PRO A 439 17.72 22.12 -1.64
N GLU A 440 16.69 22.69 -2.26
CA GLU A 440 16.65 24.13 -2.51
C GLU A 440 16.51 24.88 -1.18
N VAL A 441 17.54 25.64 -0.81
CA VAL A 441 17.47 26.54 0.35
C VAL A 441 16.62 27.74 -0.03
N LYS A 442 15.35 27.75 0.38
CA LYS A 442 14.54 28.98 0.34
C LYS A 442 15.18 29.99 1.30
N GLN A 443 15.86 31.01 0.77
CA GLN A 443 16.30 32.15 1.56
C GLN A 443 15.06 32.80 2.18
N ARG A 444 14.84 32.59 3.49
CA ARG A 444 13.94 33.45 4.26
C ARG A 444 14.58 34.83 4.28
N GLY A 445 13.99 35.79 3.58
CA GLY A 445 14.35 37.19 3.68
C GLY A 445 14.39 37.58 5.15
N ARG A 446 15.59 37.81 5.66
CA ARG A 446 15.81 38.38 6.99
C ARG A 446 15.59 39.87 6.79
N GLU A 447 14.38 40.34 7.06
CA GLU A 447 14.16 41.78 7.26
C GLU A 447 15.09 42.20 8.41
N GLU A 448 16.11 42.97 8.06
CA GLU A 448 17.00 43.58 9.04
C GLU A 448 16.18 44.54 9.90
N GLU A 449 16.06 44.26 11.20
CA GLU A 449 15.73 45.25 12.21
C GLU A 449 16.78 46.37 12.14
N LYS A 450 16.49 47.44 11.39
CA LYS A 450 17.23 48.69 11.53
C LYS A 450 16.77 49.37 12.81
N GLY A 451 17.68 49.38 13.78
CA GLY A 451 17.59 50.12 15.03
C GLY A 451 17.22 51.58 14.78
N ASN A 452 16.29 52.04 15.60
CA ASN A 452 15.79 53.40 15.59
C ASN A 452 16.71 54.23 16.49
N ASP A 453 17.58 55.06 15.90
CA ASP A 453 18.17 56.21 16.60
C ASP A 453 18.09 57.48 15.75
N LYS A 454 17.75 58.56 16.44
CA LYS A 454 17.41 59.91 15.94
C LYS A 454 18.71 60.61 15.44
N THR A 455 18.78 61.63 14.59
CA THR A 455 18.03 62.90 14.51
C THR A 455 18.57 63.71 13.31
N GLU A 456 17.69 64.45 12.63
CA GLU A 456 17.84 65.77 11.96
C GLU A 456 18.79 66.06 10.75
N ARG A 457 18.10 66.31 9.61
CA ARG A 457 18.03 67.55 8.78
C ARG A 457 18.99 67.84 7.60
N SER A 458 18.31 68.30 6.53
CA SER A 458 18.75 69.00 5.29
C SER A 458 19.51 68.14 4.28
N GLY A 459 19.23 68.13 2.97
CA GLY A 459 18.27 68.83 2.11
C GLY A 459 18.79 68.64 0.68
N GLY A 460 17.90 68.52 -0.32
CA GLY A 460 18.29 68.73 -1.72
C GLY A 460 18.17 67.55 -2.68
N GLN A 461 17.21 67.74 -3.60
CA GLN A 461 17.24 67.43 -5.03
C GLN A 461 16.81 66.04 -5.52
N GLU A 462 15.71 66.13 -6.27
CA GLU A 462 15.10 65.19 -7.20
C GLU A 462 16.06 64.82 -8.33
N ALA A 463 16.05 63.53 -8.69
CA ALA A 463 16.31 63.08 -10.05
C ALA A 463 15.53 61.77 -10.27
N GLU A 464 14.47 61.87 -11.07
CA GLU A 464 13.72 60.75 -11.63
C GLU A 464 14.65 59.91 -12.52
N ALA A 465 14.73 58.61 -12.23
CA ALA A 465 15.12 57.60 -13.21
C ALA A 465 14.06 56.50 -13.17
N GLN A 466 13.27 56.44 -14.25
CA GLN A 466 12.28 55.40 -14.50
C GLN A 466 12.96 54.03 -14.57
N GLU A 467 12.74 53.20 -13.56
CA GLU A 467 13.17 51.81 -13.55
C GLU A 467 12.09 50.99 -14.29
N THR A 468 12.37 50.68 -15.56
CA THR A 468 11.59 49.75 -16.36
C THR A 468 11.70 48.34 -15.77
N ALA A 469 10.57 47.76 -15.41
CA ALA A 469 10.43 46.39 -14.94
C ALA A 469 11.12 45.38 -15.89
N PRO A 470 11.94 44.44 -15.39
CA PRO A 470 12.31 43.28 -16.18
C PRO A 470 11.16 42.27 -16.14
N VAL A 471 10.74 41.94 -17.36
CA VAL A 471 9.79 40.92 -17.75
C VAL A 471 10.13 39.58 -17.10
N ASN A 472 9.15 38.96 -16.45
CA ASN A 472 9.19 37.58 -16.00
C ASN A 472 9.38 36.65 -17.20
N GLY A 473 10.50 35.94 -17.24
CA GLY A 473 10.74 34.84 -18.17
C GLY A 473 12.15 34.31 -17.97
N GLU A 474 12.27 33.01 -17.74
CA GLU A 474 13.52 32.23 -17.62
C GLU A 474 14.16 32.18 -16.22
N THR A 475 13.63 31.32 -15.35
CA THR A 475 14.46 30.60 -14.38
C THR A 475 14.69 29.17 -14.86
N GLY A 476 15.68 28.99 -15.73
CA GLY A 476 16.32 27.71 -15.94
C GLY A 476 17.07 27.30 -14.66
N SER A 477 16.37 26.63 -13.74
CA SER A 477 17.01 25.96 -12.61
C SER A 477 17.32 24.54 -13.05
N ALA A 478 18.52 24.32 -13.60
CA ALA A 478 19.04 22.96 -13.79
C ALA A 478 19.07 22.25 -12.42
N GLN A 479 18.52 21.03 -12.37
CA GLN A 479 18.41 20.28 -11.12
C GLN A 479 19.82 20.03 -10.56
N LYS A 480 20.10 20.55 -9.36
CA LYS A 480 21.42 20.39 -8.72
C LYS A 480 21.49 19.08 -7.94
N PHE A 481 22.60 18.36 -8.10
CA PHE A 481 22.92 17.13 -7.38
C PHE A 481 24.20 17.31 -6.58
N PHE A 482 24.36 16.54 -5.49
CA PHE A 482 25.61 16.53 -4.73
C PHE A 482 26.78 16.09 -5.61
N THR A 483 27.90 16.80 -5.51
CA THR A 483 29.09 16.57 -6.36
C THR A 483 30.00 15.49 -5.83
N SER A 484 29.94 15.18 -4.53
CA SER A 484 30.73 14.11 -3.92
C SER A 484 29.90 13.27 -2.95
N PHE A 485 30.25 11.98 -2.84
CA PHE A 485 29.62 11.05 -1.89
C PHE A 485 29.76 11.52 -0.43
N ALA A 486 30.86 12.22 -0.10
CA ALA A 486 31.10 12.76 1.23
C ALA A 486 30.14 13.89 1.63
N GLU A 487 29.54 14.59 0.65
CA GLU A 487 28.56 15.66 0.89
C GLU A 487 27.13 15.13 1.04
N VAL A 488 26.83 13.95 0.48
CA VAL A 488 25.50 13.33 0.59
C VAL A 488 25.19 13.07 2.08
N PRO A 489 24.00 13.38 2.61
CA PRO A 489 23.62 13.04 3.98
C PRO A 489 23.71 11.52 4.24
N GLU A 490 24.25 11.10 5.39
CA GLU A 490 24.49 9.69 5.72
C GLU A 490 23.29 8.75 5.48
N PRO A 491 22.04 9.10 5.83
CA PRO A 491 20.88 8.23 5.56
C PRO A 491 20.66 7.94 4.06
N LEU A 492 21.06 8.89 3.20
CA LEU A 492 20.89 8.80 1.74
C LEU A 492 22.12 8.19 1.05
N ARG A 493 23.19 7.88 1.80
CA ARG A 493 24.39 7.23 1.29
C ARG A 493 24.11 5.73 1.17
N GLY A 494 23.64 5.28 0.01
CA GLY A 494 23.72 3.86 -0.32
C GLY A 494 25.16 3.47 -0.56
N LYS A 495 25.74 2.65 0.32
CA LYS A 495 26.79 1.70 -0.07
C LYS A 495 26.11 0.35 -0.05
N VAL A 496 26.17 -0.39 -1.15
CA VAL A 496 25.83 -1.82 -1.14
C VAL A 496 27.13 -2.58 -1.27
#